data_AF-A0A7K4CUY2-F1
#
_entry.id   AF-A0A7K4CUY2-F1
#
_cell.length_a   1.000
_cell.length_b   1.000
_cell.length_c   1.000
_cell.angle_alpha   90.00
_cell.angle_beta   90.00
_cell.angle_gamma   90.00
#
_symmetry.space_group_name_H-M   'P 1'
#
loop_
_entity.id
_entity.type
_entity.pdbx_description
1 polymer ?
#
loop_
_entity_poly.entity_id
_entity_poly.type
_entity_poly.pdbx_seq_one_letter_code
_entity_poly.pdbx_strand_id
1 'polypeptide(L)'
;MIASNQAGTEIQGSIQDPSPVRSLYILKNGLPVFTKDFVPVPSMEGESNQTLVSGFLTALTSFLHDMKDFGEMRSLITSSNYRFTFYQADSLLFVTCTDGRMDEVSVEKFLRNVSARFLQAYSKQIMHTNMINTRHYEGFDAIVQRELLAKEIRSSGGIAQGSNDSVPRLLVSSEEIRSAFTFSEEMHEKIMKYIDGKTSADEIAKLSGMEATRVNSFLRYMCKQGIISF
;
A
#
# COMPACT_ATOMS: atom_id res chain seq x y z
N MET A 1 -23.12 52.39 27.48
CA MET A 1 -22.52 52.40 26.13
C MET A 1 -21.54 51.22 26.10
N ILE A 2 -21.92 50.04 25.59
CA ILE A 2 -21.88 49.59 24.16
C ILE A 2 -20.44 49.73 23.64
N ALA A 3 -19.67 48.73 23.19
CA ALA A 3 -19.90 47.45 22.46
C ALA A 3 -18.79 46.42 22.87
N SER A 4 -18.97 45.07 22.86
CA SER A 4 -18.92 44.11 21.73
C SER A 4 -17.68 44.28 20.83
N ASN A 5 -16.94 43.32 20.29
CA ASN A 5 -17.00 41.86 20.04
C ASN A 5 -15.60 41.55 19.40
N GLN A 6 -14.90 40.41 19.55
CA GLN A 6 -14.92 39.17 18.74
C GLN A 6 -13.66 38.38 19.19
N ALA A 7 -13.74 37.14 19.68
CA ALA A 7 -13.80 35.89 18.92
C ALA A 7 -12.62 35.71 17.94
N GLY A 8 -11.62 34.92 18.37
CA GLY A 8 -10.53 34.41 17.56
C GLY A 8 -10.14 33.02 18.06
N THR A 9 -11.05 32.06 17.88
CA THR A 9 -10.75 30.64 18.11
C THR A 9 -9.90 30.17 16.93
N GLU A 10 -8.59 30.15 17.10
CA GLU A 10 -7.69 29.47 16.18
C GLU A 10 -7.95 27.96 16.27
N ILE A 11 -8.66 27.44 15.26
CA ILE A 11 -8.72 26.01 15.00
C ILE A 11 -7.33 25.64 14.47
N GLN A 12 -6.46 25.17 15.36
CA GLN A 12 -5.24 24.45 14.97
C GLN A 12 -5.68 23.21 14.19
N GLY A 13 -5.53 23.29 12.86
CA GLY A 13 -5.65 22.15 11.98
C GLY A 13 -4.69 21.06 12.45
N SER A 14 -5.23 19.87 12.68
CA SER A 14 -4.46 18.66 12.94
C SER A 14 -3.46 18.48 11.79
N ILE A 15 -2.18 18.75 12.05
CA ILE A 15 -1.08 18.32 11.19
C ILE A 15 -1.18 16.80 11.15
N GLN A 16 -1.59 16.23 10.02
CA GLN A 16 -1.48 14.80 9.78
C GLN A 16 -0.03 14.42 10.00
N ASP A 17 0.23 13.62 11.03
CA ASP A 17 1.57 13.16 11.34
C ASP A 17 2.12 12.42 10.10
N PRO A 18 3.24 12.85 9.49
CA PRO A 18 3.78 12.22 8.30
C PRO A 18 3.99 10.72 8.53
N SER A 19 3.67 9.89 7.52
CA SER A 19 3.82 8.43 7.60
C SER A 19 5.22 8.02 8.12
N PRO A 20 5.33 7.01 9.00
CA PRO A 20 6.63 6.53 9.48
C PRO A 20 7.46 5.87 8.38
N VAL A 21 6.83 5.50 7.27
CA VAL A 21 7.48 5.10 6.02
C VAL A 21 7.76 6.34 5.18
N ARG A 22 9.04 6.55 4.86
CA ARG A 22 9.51 7.73 4.10
C ARG A 22 9.59 7.44 2.61
N SER A 23 10.11 6.28 2.25
CA SER A 23 10.18 5.85 0.85
C SER A 23 10.13 4.34 0.67
N LEU A 24 9.74 3.92 -0.54
CA LEU A 24 9.72 2.54 -1.01
C LEU A 24 10.34 2.48 -2.41
N TYR A 25 11.25 1.54 -2.60
CA TYR A 25 11.89 1.22 -3.86
C TYR A 25 11.70 -0.26 -4.18
N ILE A 26 11.44 -0.56 -5.44
CA ILE A 26 11.43 -1.93 -5.97
C ILE A 26 12.43 -1.96 -7.11
N LEU A 27 13.45 -2.81 -6.97
CA LEU A 27 14.58 -2.87 -7.88
C LEU A 27 14.61 -4.22 -8.59
N LYS A 28 14.93 -4.19 -9.88
CA LYS A 28 15.24 -5.37 -10.68
C LYS A 28 16.66 -5.20 -11.21
N ASN A 29 17.57 -6.09 -10.83
CA ASN A 29 18.99 -6.03 -11.23
C ASN A 29 19.63 -4.65 -10.93
N GLY A 30 19.29 -4.05 -9.78
CA GLY A 30 19.82 -2.74 -9.34
C GLY A 30 19.11 -1.53 -9.95
N LEU A 31 18.17 -1.73 -10.87
CA LEU A 31 17.45 -0.65 -11.52
C LEU A 31 16.04 -0.47 -10.91
N PRO A 32 15.61 0.77 -10.62
CA PRO A 32 14.29 1.05 -10.05
C PRO A 32 13.18 0.75 -11.06
N VAL A 33 12.30 -0.16 -10.64
CA VAL A 33 11.05 -0.52 -11.33
C VAL A 33 9.88 0.30 -10.78
N PHE A 34 9.92 0.58 -9.47
CA PHE A 34 8.96 1.41 -8.78
C PHE A 34 9.69 2.23 -7.69
N THR A 35 9.35 3.50 -7.59
CA THR A 35 9.84 4.40 -6.55
C THR A 35 8.67 5.21 -6.02
N LYS A 36 8.53 5.27 -4.70
CA LYS A 36 7.54 6.10 -4.03
C LYS A 36 8.15 6.78 -2.83
N ASP A 37 8.08 8.11 -2.84
CA ASP A 37 8.38 8.95 -1.69
C ASP A 37 7.07 9.39 -1.04
N PHE A 38 6.89 9.06 0.23
CA PHE A 38 5.68 9.41 1.00
C PHE A 38 5.85 10.73 1.73
N VAL A 39 7.07 11.00 2.17
CA VAL A 39 7.45 12.26 2.81
C VAL A 39 8.82 12.63 2.29
N PRO A 40 9.01 13.86 1.80
CA PRO A 40 10.33 14.34 1.44
C PRO A 40 11.25 14.15 2.64
N VAL A 41 12.33 13.39 2.46
CA VAL A 41 13.41 13.38 3.44
C VAL A 41 14.10 14.73 3.26
N PRO A 42 14.23 15.58 4.30
CA PRO A 42 14.76 16.94 4.15
C PRO A 42 16.17 17.00 3.53
N SER A 43 16.92 15.89 3.58
CA SER A 43 18.24 15.73 2.95
C SER A 43 18.20 15.14 1.52
N MET A 44 17.02 14.94 0.93
CA MET A 44 16.82 14.32 -0.41
C MET A 44 16.13 15.22 -1.43
N GLU A 45 15.93 16.51 -1.17
CA GLU A 45 15.41 17.46 -2.16
C GLU A 45 16.50 17.84 -3.19
N GLY A 46 16.30 17.48 -4.46
CA GLY A 46 17.16 17.84 -5.60
C GLY A 46 17.48 16.68 -6.57
N GLU A 47 17.62 16.96 -7.87
CA GLU A 47 17.95 15.97 -8.93
C GLU A 47 19.27 15.21 -8.65
N SER A 48 20.19 15.84 -7.93
CA SER A 48 21.45 15.22 -7.48
C SER A 48 21.23 14.05 -6.52
N ASN A 49 20.13 14.05 -5.75
CA ASN A 49 19.86 13.03 -4.75
C ASN A 49 19.27 11.74 -5.34
N GLN A 50 18.49 11.81 -6.43
CA GLN A 50 18.03 10.59 -7.13
C GLN A 50 19.20 9.81 -7.73
N THR A 51 20.23 10.51 -8.21
CA THR A 51 21.48 9.89 -8.70
C THR A 51 22.27 9.23 -7.56
N LEU A 52 22.32 9.87 -6.38
CA LEU A 52 22.96 9.29 -5.20
C LEU A 52 22.20 8.10 -4.63
N VAL A 53 20.87 8.16 -4.59
CA VAL A 53 20.00 7.05 -4.16
C VAL A 53 20.13 5.89 -5.14
N SER A 54 20.09 6.13 -6.45
CA SER A 54 20.27 5.06 -7.43
C SER A 54 21.68 4.45 -7.37
N GLY A 55 22.73 5.26 -7.17
CA GLY A 55 24.09 4.78 -6.93
C GLY A 55 24.20 3.92 -5.67
N PHE A 56 23.60 4.37 -4.56
CA PHE A 56 23.52 3.61 -3.31
C PHE A 56 22.76 2.29 -3.49
N LEU A 57 21.59 2.32 -4.12
CA LEU A 57 20.76 1.13 -4.37
C LEU A 57 21.43 0.15 -5.34
N THR A 58 22.22 0.62 -6.29
CA THR A 58 23.01 -0.22 -7.20
C THR A 58 24.17 -0.89 -6.47
N ALA A 59 24.94 -0.12 -5.69
CA ALA A 59 26.02 -0.63 -4.87
C ALA A 59 25.50 -1.64 -3.84
N LEU A 60 24.37 -1.32 -3.22
CA LEU A 60 23.64 -2.21 -2.34
C LEU A 60 23.26 -3.49 -3.08
N THR A 61 22.54 -3.43 -4.21
CA THR A 61 22.13 -4.63 -4.95
C THR A 61 23.32 -5.53 -5.30
N SER A 62 24.46 -4.95 -5.65
CA SER A 62 25.70 -5.68 -5.92
C SER A 62 26.26 -6.35 -4.66
N PHE A 63 26.35 -5.60 -3.55
CA PHE A 63 26.77 -6.12 -2.25
C PHE A 63 25.86 -7.24 -1.75
N LEU A 64 24.55 -7.11 -2.00
CA LEU A 64 23.56 -8.11 -1.64
C LEU A 64 23.71 -9.37 -2.51
N HIS A 65 23.97 -9.24 -3.82
CA HIS A 65 24.21 -10.39 -4.70
C HIS A 65 25.37 -11.29 -4.22
N ASP A 66 26.38 -10.73 -3.57
CA ASP A 66 27.56 -11.47 -3.10
C ASP A 66 27.33 -12.28 -1.82
N MET A 67 26.17 -12.13 -1.17
CA MET A 67 25.83 -12.86 0.06
C MET A 67 24.90 -14.05 -0.22
N LYS A 68 25.24 -15.24 0.27
CA LYS A 68 24.52 -16.49 -0.07
C LYS A 68 23.12 -16.64 0.55
N ASP A 69 22.73 -15.82 1.51
CA ASP A 69 21.51 -16.02 2.33
C ASP A 69 20.43 -14.94 2.09
N PHE A 70 20.11 -14.66 0.83
CA PHE A 70 19.33 -13.47 0.44
C PHE A 70 17.80 -13.56 0.59
N GLY A 71 17.27 -14.67 1.13
CA GLY A 71 15.84 -14.77 1.47
C GLY A 71 15.46 -14.09 2.80
N GLU A 72 16.45 -13.68 3.60
CA GLU A 72 16.23 -13.08 4.91
C GLU A 72 16.17 -11.56 4.84
N MET A 73 15.25 -10.99 5.62
CA MET A 73 15.11 -9.55 5.71
C MET A 73 16.32 -8.94 6.43
N ARG A 74 16.82 -7.81 5.93
CA ARG A 74 17.97 -7.13 6.53
C ARG A 74 17.68 -5.65 6.73
N SER A 75 18.27 -5.05 7.75
CA SER A 75 18.12 -3.62 8.06
C SER A 75 19.49 -2.94 8.13
N LEU A 76 19.60 -1.74 7.56
CA LEU A 76 20.72 -0.82 7.73
C LEU A 76 20.20 0.46 8.38
N ILE A 77 20.80 0.85 9.51
CA ILE A 77 20.46 2.08 10.22
C ILE A 77 21.51 3.13 9.87
N THR A 78 21.05 4.30 9.44
CA THR A 78 21.89 5.46 9.15
C THR A 78 22.18 6.26 10.42
N SER A 79 23.19 7.14 10.36
CA SER A 79 23.54 8.04 11.47
C SER A 79 22.42 9.02 11.86
N SER A 80 21.46 9.27 10.96
CA SER A 80 20.27 10.10 11.19
C SER A 80 19.05 9.30 11.65
N ASN A 81 19.24 8.08 12.15
CA ASN A 81 18.19 7.16 12.63
C ASN A 81 17.17 6.71 11.56
N TYR A 82 17.42 6.99 10.28
CA TYR A 82 16.65 6.33 9.22
C TYR A 82 17.08 4.88 9.08
N ARG A 83 16.10 4.00 8.93
CA ARG A 83 16.31 2.57 8.73
C ARG A 83 15.91 2.19 7.32
N PHE A 84 16.88 1.67 6.57
CA PHE A 84 16.63 1.00 5.30
C PHE A 84 16.43 -0.49 5.56
N THR A 85 15.28 -1.04 5.19
CA THR A 85 15.00 -2.47 5.31
C THR A 85 14.86 -3.08 3.92
N PHE A 86 15.47 -4.24 3.73
CA PHE A 86 15.63 -4.92 2.46
C PHE A 86 14.96 -6.28 2.51
N TYR A 87 14.21 -6.59 1.47
CA TYR A 87 13.57 -7.88 1.30
C TYR A 87 13.67 -8.31 -0.16
N GLN A 88 14.32 -9.44 -0.41
CA GLN A 88 14.35 -10.01 -1.76
C GLN A 88 13.25 -11.05 -1.90
N ALA A 89 12.50 -10.95 -2.98
CA ALA A 89 11.53 -11.97 -3.39
C ALA A 89 11.60 -12.13 -4.91
N ASP A 90 11.73 -13.39 -5.35
CA ASP A 90 12.08 -13.74 -6.73
C ASP A 90 13.34 -12.98 -7.20
N SER A 91 13.24 -12.29 -8.35
CA SER A 91 14.32 -11.49 -8.93
C SER A 91 14.24 -10.00 -8.55
N LEU A 92 13.47 -9.65 -7.51
CA LEU A 92 13.23 -8.27 -7.10
C LEU A 92 13.74 -8.00 -5.69
N LEU A 93 14.32 -6.82 -5.54
CA LEU A 93 14.74 -6.28 -4.25
C LEU A 93 13.78 -5.16 -3.83
N PHE A 94 13.07 -5.37 -2.74
CA PHE A 94 12.19 -4.41 -2.11
C PHE A 94 12.95 -3.69 -1.00
N VAL A 95 12.93 -2.36 -1.03
CA VAL A 95 13.65 -1.51 -0.09
C VAL A 95 12.72 -0.46 0.47
N THR A 96 12.64 -0.33 1.79
CA THR A 96 11.90 0.77 2.42
C THR A 96 12.79 1.56 3.36
N CYS A 97 12.59 2.87 3.41
CA CYS A 97 13.21 3.76 4.38
C CYS A 97 12.16 4.18 5.42
N THR A 98 12.46 4.03 6.71
CA THR A 98 11.58 4.44 7.82
C THR A 98 12.30 5.33 8.82
N ASP A 99 11.56 6.13 9.57
CA ASP A 99 12.10 7.11 10.53
C ASP A 99 12.21 6.60 11.98
N GLY A 100 12.27 5.27 12.15
CA GLY A 100 12.46 4.64 13.46
C GLY A 100 11.21 4.54 14.34
N ARG A 101 10.10 5.21 13.98
CA ARG A 101 8.81 5.07 14.68
C ARG A 101 8.09 3.75 14.38
N MET A 102 8.46 3.09 13.30
CA MET A 102 7.95 1.78 12.90
C MET A 102 8.85 0.69 13.46
N ASP A 103 8.30 -0.20 14.28
CA ASP A 103 9.03 -1.33 14.83
C ASP A 103 9.44 -2.32 13.71
N GLU A 104 10.45 -3.16 13.98
CA GLU A 104 11.02 -4.06 12.98
C GLU A 104 9.98 -5.03 12.41
N VAL A 105 9.23 -5.72 13.28
CA VAL A 105 8.18 -6.68 12.90
C VAL A 105 7.15 -6.00 11.99
N SER A 106 6.81 -4.75 12.31
CA SER A 106 5.97 -3.91 11.49
C SER A 106 6.55 -3.65 10.11
N VAL A 107 7.81 -3.22 10.01
CA VAL A 107 8.47 -2.98 8.71
C VAL A 107 8.49 -4.26 7.90
N GLU A 108 8.78 -5.40 8.55
CA GLU A 108 8.84 -6.67 7.85
C GLU A 108 7.50 -7.07 7.24
N LYS A 109 6.46 -6.98 8.05
CA LYS A 109 5.10 -7.29 7.60
C LYS A 109 4.67 -6.39 6.44
N PHE A 110 5.02 -5.10 6.50
CA PHE A 110 4.75 -4.16 5.42
C PHE A 110 5.45 -4.59 4.13
N LEU A 111 6.76 -4.84 4.16
CA LEU A 111 7.52 -5.27 2.99
C LEU A 111 7.02 -6.61 2.42
N ARG A 112 6.70 -7.59 3.28
CA ARG A 112 6.13 -8.88 2.85
C ARG A 112 4.78 -8.73 2.17
N ASN A 113 3.91 -7.87 2.69
CA ASN A 113 2.62 -7.60 2.06
C ASN A 113 2.81 -6.90 0.71
N VAL A 114 3.56 -5.79 0.69
CA VAL A 114 3.84 -5.00 -0.52
C VAL A 114 4.45 -5.88 -1.61
N SER A 115 5.44 -6.71 -1.28
CA SER A 115 6.08 -7.62 -2.23
C SER A 115 5.12 -8.68 -2.76
N ALA A 116 4.35 -9.34 -1.89
CA ALA A 116 3.35 -10.32 -2.32
C ALA A 116 2.31 -9.70 -3.26
N ARG A 117 1.84 -8.48 -2.96
CA ARG A 117 0.89 -7.75 -3.81
C ARG A 117 1.50 -7.34 -5.14
N PHE A 118 2.72 -6.84 -5.13
CA PHE A 118 3.42 -6.44 -6.36
C PHE A 118 3.63 -7.63 -7.29
N LEU A 119 4.14 -8.75 -6.75
CA LEU A 119 4.34 -9.98 -7.51
C LEU A 119 3.01 -10.55 -8.00
N GLN A 120 1.96 -10.51 -7.19
CA GLN A 120 0.62 -10.96 -7.60
C GLN A 120 0.08 -10.14 -8.78
N ALA A 121 0.21 -8.82 -8.74
CA ALA A 121 -0.32 -7.93 -9.77
C ALA A 121 0.53 -7.90 -11.06
N TYR A 122 1.86 -8.00 -10.92
CA TYR A 122 2.79 -7.68 -12.01
C TYR A 122 3.78 -8.80 -12.38
N SER A 123 3.69 -10.00 -11.79
CA SER A 123 4.62 -11.12 -12.06
C SER A 123 4.82 -11.41 -13.54
N LYS A 124 3.75 -11.37 -14.34
CA LYS A 124 3.83 -11.62 -15.79
C LYS A 124 4.70 -10.58 -16.50
N GLN A 125 4.52 -9.30 -16.17
CA GLN A 125 5.25 -8.18 -16.74
C GLN A 125 6.72 -8.22 -16.31
N ILE A 126 6.99 -8.58 -15.05
CA ILE A 126 8.34 -8.68 -14.50
C ILE A 126 9.14 -9.80 -15.18
N MET A 127 8.52 -10.95 -15.45
CA MET A 127 9.22 -12.13 -15.98
C MET A 127 9.56 -12.05 -17.47
N HIS A 128 8.78 -11.32 -18.27
CA HIS A 128 8.92 -11.34 -19.74
C HIS A 128 9.76 -10.20 -20.32
N THR A 129 10.16 -9.19 -19.54
CA THR A 129 10.91 -8.05 -20.08
C THR A 129 12.20 -7.79 -19.30
N ASN A 130 13.34 -7.81 -20.01
CA ASN A 130 14.60 -7.27 -19.49
C ASN A 130 14.60 -5.74 -19.49
N MET A 131 13.72 -5.11 -20.27
CA MET A 131 13.49 -3.67 -20.24
C MET A 131 12.51 -3.31 -19.12
N ILE A 132 12.91 -2.34 -18.29
CA ILE A 132 12.07 -1.76 -17.25
C ILE A 132 11.27 -0.64 -17.89
N ASN A 133 9.97 -0.86 -18.07
CA ASN A 133 9.02 0.21 -18.41
C ASN A 133 8.22 0.55 -17.14
N THR A 134 8.58 1.64 -16.48
CA THR A 134 7.93 2.09 -15.23
C THR A 134 6.43 2.33 -15.38
N ARG A 135 5.97 2.63 -16.61
CA ARG A 135 4.54 2.80 -16.92
C ARG A 135 3.71 1.53 -16.72
N HIS A 136 4.33 0.35 -16.80
CA HIS A 136 3.62 -0.92 -16.59
C HIS A 136 3.18 -1.15 -15.14
N TYR A 137 3.65 -0.30 -14.21
CA TYR A 137 3.38 -0.40 -12.78
C TYR A 137 2.55 0.80 -12.29
N GLU A 138 2.01 1.60 -13.20
CA GLU A 138 1.05 2.67 -12.90
C GLU A 138 -0.14 2.09 -12.12
N GLY A 139 -0.50 2.73 -11.01
CA GLY A 139 -1.56 2.28 -10.11
C GLY A 139 -1.08 1.46 -8.92
N PHE A 140 0.19 1.04 -8.86
CA PHE A 140 0.73 0.40 -7.65
C PHE A 140 0.75 1.34 -6.44
N ASP A 141 0.82 2.65 -6.66
CA ASP A 141 0.68 3.67 -5.60
C ASP A 141 -0.53 3.46 -4.70
N ALA A 142 -1.69 3.13 -5.30
CA ALA A 142 -2.93 2.91 -4.55
C ALA A 142 -2.83 1.67 -3.64
N ILE A 143 -2.13 0.62 -4.10
CA ILE A 143 -1.87 -0.59 -3.32
C ILE A 143 -0.95 -0.26 -2.14
N VAL A 144 0.11 0.52 -2.36
CA VAL A 144 1.05 0.85 -1.29
C VAL A 144 0.42 1.78 -0.26
N GLN A 145 -0.31 2.82 -0.69
CA GLN A 145 -1.03 3.72 0.20
C GLN A 145 -1.99 2.96 1.11
N ARG A 146 -2.64 1.92 0.58
CA ARG A 146 -3.54 1.06 1.34
C ARG A 146 -2.82 0.19 2.35
N GLU A 147 -1.65 -0.37 2.04
CA GLU A 147 -0.86 -1.13 3.02
C GLU A 147 -0.37 -0.25 4.17
N LEU A 148 -0.11 1.04 3.90
CA LEU A 148 0.18 2.03 4.95
C LEU A 148 -1.06 2.30 5.82
N LEU A 149 -2.23 2.56 5.21
CA LEU A 149 -3.47 2.85 5.94
C LEU A 149 -4.05 1.63 6.68
N ALA A 150 -3.87 0.42 6.16
CA ALA A 150 -4.34 -0.81 6.79
C ALA A 150 -3.69 -1.07 8.16
N LYS A 151 -2.56 -0.42 8.46
CA LYS A 151 -1.96 -0.41 9.80
C LYS A 151 -2.63 0.56 10.76
N GLU A 152 -3.04 1.74 10.31
CA GLU A 152 -3.74 2.70 11.16
C GLU A 152 -5.07 2.13 11.65
N ILE A 153 -5.79 1.41 10.78
CA ILE A 153 -7.08 0.79 11.12
C ILE A 153 -6.92 -0.38 12.11
N ARG A 154 -5.85 -1.20 12.00
CA ARG A 154 -5.62 -2.33 12.91
C ARG A 154 -5.03 -1.94 14.26
N SER A 155 -4.35 -0.79 14.32
CA SER A 155 -3.90 -0.20 15.59
C SER A 155 -5.06 0.40 16.39
N SER A 156 -6.18 0.72 15.72
CA SER A 156 -7.34 1.40 16.29
C SER A 156 -8.57 0.49 16.49
N GLY A 157 -8.62 -0.68 15.84
CA GLY A 157 -9.81 -1.51 15.75
C GLY A 157 -9.63 -2.89 16.39
N GLY A 158 -10.20 -3.04 17.59
CA GLY A 158 -10.52 -4.36 18.15
C GLY A 158 -11.41 -5.14 17.19
N ILE A 159 -11.21 -6.46 17.18
CA ILE A 159 -11.96 -7.42 16.37
C ILE A 159 -13.46 -7.29 16.69
N ALA A 160 -14.22 -6.61 15.83
CA ALA A 160 -15.67 -6.68 15.86
C ALA A 160 -16.09 -8.01 15.22
N GLN A 161 -16.42 -8.98 16.07
CA GLN A 161 -17.15 -10.17 15.66
C GLN A 161 -18.54 -9.78 15.14
N GLY A 162 -18.86 -10.32 13.96
CA GLY A 162 -20.16 -10.50 13.32
C GLY A 162 -21.38 -9.79 13.90
N SER A 163 -21.83 -8.76 13.18
CA SER A 163 -23.26 -8.52 12.97
C SER A 163 -23.56 -8.61 11.47
N ASN A 164 -24.67 -9.26 11.12
CA ASN A 164 -25.15 -9.43 9.74
C ASN A 164 -25.58 -8.10 9.08
N ASP A 165 -25.50 -6.98 9.80
CA ASP A 165 -25.79 -5.62 9.32
C ASP A 165 -24.54 -4.87 8.85
N SER A 166 -23.45 -5.57 8.58
CA SER A 166 -22.22 -4.95 8.10
C SER A 166 -22.42 -4.47 6.65
N VAL A 167 -22.40 -3.15 6.46
CA VAL A 167 -22.69 -2.51 5.17
C VAL A 167 -21.37 -2.22 4.44
N PRO A 168 -21.09 -2.94 3.34
CA PRO A 168 -19.84 -2.75 2.62
C PRO A 168 -19.79 -1.38 1.91
N ARG A 169 -18.64 -0.70 2.02
CA ARG A 169 -18.37 0.59 1.37
C ARG A 169 -17.10 0.52 0.55
N LEU A 170 -17.13 1.06 -0.67
CA LEU A 170 -15.94 1.20 -1.52
C LEU A 170 -14.96 2.22 -0.92
N LEU A 171 -13.70 1.83 -0.86
CA LEU A 171 -12.59 2.69 -0.43
C LEU A 171 -11.81 3.29 -1.62
N VAL A 172 -12.10 2.83 -2.83
CA VAL A 172 -11.45 3.23 -4.09
C VAL A 172 -12.49 3.33 -5.19
N SER A 173 -12.16 4.08 -6.25
CA SER A 173 -13.08 4.27 -7.37
C SER A 173 -13.30 2.97 -8.14
N SER A 174 -14.49 2.80 -8.74
CA SER A 174 -14.79 1.61 -9.54
C SER A 174 -13.85 1.42 -10.74
N GLU A 175 -13.30 2.51 -11.28
CA GLU A 175 -12.33 2.50 -12.40
C GLU A 175 -10.95 1.98 -11.96
N GLU A 176 -10.47 2.39 -10.78
CA GLU A 176 -9.24 1.86 -10.18
C GLU A 176 -9.35 0.37 -9.89
N ILE A 177 -10.52 -0.08 -9.45
CA ILE A 177 -10.78 -1.50 -9.18
C ILE A 177 -10.73 -2.33 -10.46
N ARG A 178 -11.25 -1.78 -11.56
CA ARG A 178 -11.31 -2.45 -12.87
C ARG A 178 -9.93 -2.58 -13.52
N SER A 179 -9.06 -1.60 -13.33
CA SER A 179 -7.69 -1.59 -13.86
C SER A 179 -6.72 -2.43 -13.01
N ALA A 180 -6.88 -2.44 -11.68
CA ALA A 180 -5.96 -3.11 -10.78
C ALA A 180 -6.28 -4.59 -10.50
N PHE A 181 -7.50 -5.04 -10.76
CA PHE A 181 -7.94 -6.40 -10.40
C PHE A 181 -8.66 -7.10 -11.53
N THR A 182 -8.22 -8.32 -11.84
CA THR A 182 -8.90 -9.21 -12.79
C THR A 182 -10.05 -9.93 -12.07
N PHE A 183 -11.21 -9.28 -12.04
CA PHE A 183 -12.46 -9.94 -11.68
C PHE A 183 -13.12 -10.53 -12.93
N SER A 184 -13.86 -11.62 -12.78
CA SER A 184 -14.81 -12.00 -13.82
C SER A 184 -15.80 -10.86 -14.01
N GLU A 185 -16.06 -10.44 -15.26
CA GLU A 185 -17.03 -9.40 -15.62
C GLU A 185 -18.36 -9.57 -14.87
N GLU A 186 -18.82 -10.82 -14.72
CA GLU A 186 -20.02 -11.17 -13.96
C GLU A 186 -20.01 -10.64 -12.52
N MET A 187 -18.92 -10.81 -11.77
CA MET A 187 -18.84 -10.40 -10.37
C MET A 187 -18.76 -8.88 -10.24
N HIS A 188 -18.08 -8.22 -11.19
CA HIS A 188 -17.99 -6.77 -11.21
C HIS A 188 -19.37 -6.15 -11.51
N GLU A 189 -20.04 -6.60 -12.56
CA GLU A 189 -21.35 -6.05 -12.96
C GLU A 189 -22.48 -6.37 -11.98
N LYS A 190 -22.45 -7.54 -11.35
CA LYS A 190 -23.53 -7.97 -10.46
C LYS A 190 -23.37 -7.51 -9.03
N ILE A 191 -22.14 -7.34 -8.51
CA ILE A 191 -21.93 -7.02 -7.09
C ILE A 191 -21.46 -5.57 -6.88
N MET A 192 -20.50 -5.08 -7.67
CA MET A 192 -19.81 -3.82 -7.35
C MET A 192 -20.72 -2.59 -7.36
N LYS A 193 -21.69 -2.55 -8.27
CA LYS A 193 -22.64 -1.44 -8.39
C LYS A 193 -23.56 -1.26 -7.17
N TYR A 194 -23.64 -2.27 -6.30
CA TYR A 194 -24.44 -2.24 -5.09
C TYR A 194 -23.60 -2.00 -3.82
N ILE A 195 -22.28 -1.84 -3.94
CA ILE A 195 -21.42 -1.51 -2.79
C ILE A 195 -21.36 0.01 -2.64
N ASP A 196 -22.38 0.58 -2.01
CA ASP A 196 -22.57 2.02 -1.87
C ASP A 196 -22.40 2.54 -0.42
N GLY A 197 -22.09 1.65 0.52
CA GLY A 197 -22.07 1.97 1.95
C GLY A 197 -23.46 2.14 2.56
N LYS A 198 -24.53 1.71 1.87
CA LYS A 198 -25.91 1.67 2.39
C LYS A 198 -26.56 0.29 2.26
N THR A 199 -26.19 -0.46 1.23
CA THR A 199 -26.78 -1.77 0.91
C THR A 199 -26.06 -2.88 1.66
N SER A 200 -26.78 -3.66 2.47
CA SER A 200 -26.22 -4.77 3.22
C SER A 200 -25.75 -5.93 2.33
N ALA A 201 -24.86 -6.79 2.83
CA ALA A 201 -24.38 -7.96 2.08
C ALA A 201 -25.52 -8.90 1.61
N ASP A 202 -26.55 -9.09 2.45
CA ASP A 202 -27.71 -9.93 2.14
C ASP A 202 -28.61 -9.29 1.06
N GLU A 203 -28.73 -7.97 1.09
CA GLU A 203 -29.49 -7.22 0.08
C GLU A 203 -28.76 -7.16 -1.26
N ILE A 204 -27.43 -7.00 -1.24
CA ILE A 204 -26.57 -7.17 -2.42
C ILE A 204 -26.77 -8.57 -3.03
N ALA A 205 -26.88 -9.62 -2.21
CA ALA A 205 -27.13 -10.98 -2.72
C ALA A 205 -28.47 -11.10 -3.44
N LYS A 206 -29.53 -10.52 -2.88
CA LYS A 206 -30.86 -10.47 -3.52
C LYS A 206 -30.83 -9.67 -4.83
N LEU A 207 -30.21 -8.49 -4.83
CA LEU A 207 -30.16 -7.59 -5.99
C LEU A 207 -29.27 -8.12 -7.13
N SER A 208 -28.19 -8.82 -6.77
CA SER A 208 -27.28 -9.45 -7.74
C SER A 208 -27.81 -10.78 -8.31
N GLY A 209 -28.85 -11.35 -7.70
CA GLY A 209 -29.35 -12.70 -8.03
C GLY A 209 -28.33 -13.79 -7.72
N MET A 210 -27.42 -13.55 -6.78
CA MET A 210 -26.34 -14.47 -6.42
C MET A 210 -26.56 -15.08 -5.05
N GLU A 211 -25.98 -16.26 -4.83
CA GLU A 211 -26.02 -16.91 -3.53
C GLU A 211 -25.29 -16.05 -2.47
N ALA A 212 -25.91 -15.88 -1.30
CA ALA A 212 -25.38 -15.05 -0.23
C ALA A 212 -23.98 -15.48 0.24
N THR A 213 -23.68 -16.78 0.24
CA THR A 213 -22.34 -17.32 0.56
C THR A 213 -21.28 -16.88 -0.44
N ARG A 214 -21.60 -16.86 -1.74
CA ARG A 214 -20.71 -16.41 -2.82
C ARG A 214 -20.46 -14.91 -2.73
N VAL A 215 -21.50 -14.12 -2.46
CA VAL A 215 -21.39 -12.67 -2.25
C VAL A 215 -20.55 -12.37 -1.01
N ASN A 216 -20.83 -13.01 0.13
CA ASN A 216 -20.03 -12.84 1.35
C ASN A 216 -18.56 -13.23 1.16
N SER A 217 -18.29 -14.31 0.44
CA SER A 217 -16.92 -14.73 0.13
C SER A 217 -16.20 -13.71 -0.73
N PHE A 218 -16.90 -13.14 -1.72
CA PHE A 218 -16.39 -12.06 -2.55
C PHE A 218 -16.16 -10.78 -1.73
N LEU A 219 -17.13 -10.31 -0.95
CA LEU A 219 -16.97 -9.12 -0.11
C LEU A 219 -15.83 -9.29 0.92
N ARG A 220 -15.70 -10.47 1.54
CA ARG A 220 -14.54 -10.77 2.41
C ARG A 220 -13.22 -10.76 1.63
N TYR A 221 -13.20 -11.31 0.43
CA TYR A 221 -12.02 -11.22 -0.44
C TYR A 221 -11.69 -9.74 -0.71
N MET A 222 -12.66 -8.95 -1.14
CA MET A 222 -12.53 -7.51 -1.40
C MET A 222 -12.08 -6.73 -0.16
N CYS A 223 -12.56 -7.11 1.02
CA CYS A 223 -12.15 -6.53 2.30
C CYS A 223 -10.69 -6.90 2.64
N LYS A 224 -10.28 -8.15 2.40
CA LYS A 224 -8.86 -8.57 2.51
C LYS A 224 -7.96 -7.88 1.48
N GLN A 225 -8.49 -7.55 0.32
CA GLN A 225 -7.83 -6.70 -0.67
C GLN A 225 -7.85 -5.22 -0.25
N GLY A 226 -8.64 -4.84 0.76
CA GLY A 226 -8.89 -3.47 1.21
C GLY A 226 -9.58 -2.59 0.16
N ILE A 227 -10.31 -3.21 -0.76
CA ILE A 227 -11.15 -2.52 -1.75
C ILE A 227 -12.44 -2.00 -1.10
N ILE A 228 -12.92 -2.74 -0.10
CA ILE A 228 -14.12 -2.37 0.67
C ILE A 228 -13.85 -2.43 2.17
N SER A 229 -14.50 -1.56 2.94
CA SER A 229 -14.66 -1.69 4.39
C SER A 229 -16.07 -2.13 4.74
N PHE A 230 -16.25 -2.70 5.92
CA PHE A 230 -17.54 -2.93 6.55
C PHE A 230 -17.73 -1.97 7.71
#